data_AF-A0A0X8GNR1-F1
#
_entry.id   AF-A0A0X8GNR1-F1
#
_cell.length_a   1.000
_cell.length_b   1.000
_cell.length_c   1.000
_cell.angle_alpha   90.00
_cell.angle_beta   90.00
_cell.angle_gamma   90.00
#
_symmetry.space_group_name_H-M   'P 1'
#
loop_
_entity.id
_entity.type
_entity.pdbx_description
1 polymer ?
#
loop_
_entity_poly.entity_id
_entity_poly.type
_entity_poly.pdbx_seq_one_letter_code
_entity_poly.pdbx_strand_id
1 'polypeptide(L)'
;MHLINKLSEKMMEHIAEAAIASVSVLLVFAAKELSPIVLPLIESKLSNQTLLSLFLASLAINLILAVLIYVASKKPDFNLKYGIYWDSKKNPHCPACQKPVAGYSDYGASGKGYYCKPCKQIFPLTDVSGNDISPSQAISEL
;
A
#
# COMPACT_ATOMS: atom_id res chain seq x y z
N MET A 1 5.62 -12.74 -19.99
CA MET A 1 5.30 -11.31 -19.76
C MET A 1 5.13 -10.97 -18.26
N HIS A 2 4.37 -11.74 -17.48
CA HIS A 2 4.17 -11.50 -16.03
C HIS A 2 5.47 -11.52 -15.19
N LEU A 3 6.43 -12.40 -15.51
CA LEU A 3 7.71 -12.47 -14.78
C LEU A 3 8.58 -11.23 -15.01
N ILE A 4 8.62 -10.69 -16.23
CA ILE A 4 9.42 -9.51 -16.59
C ILE A 4 8.89 -8.27 -15.85
N ASN A 5 7.57 -8.11 -15.76
CA ASN A 5 6.96 -7.00 -15.01
C ASN A 5 7.26 -7.10 -13.51
N LYS A 6 7.16 -8.31 -12.93
CA LYS A 6 7.46 -8.54 -11.51
C LYS A 6 8.93 -8.30 -11.17
N LEU A 7 9.84 -8.62 -12.12
CA LEU A 7 11.27 -8.37 -11.98
C LEU A 7 11.59 -6.87 -12.09
N SER A 8 10.93 -6.15 -13.01
CA SER A 8 11.04 -4.70 -13.15
C SER A 8 10.54 -3.95 -11.91
N GLU A 9 9.42 -4.38 -11.32
CA GLU A 9 8.88 -3.77 -10.10
C GLU A 9 9.84 -3.90 -8.92
N LYS A 10 10.38 -5.10 -8.68
CA LYS A 10 11.39 -5.33 -7.63
C LYS A 10 12.67 -4.55 -7.86
N MET A 11 13.11 -4.46 -9.11
CA MET A 11 14.32 -3.70 -9.45
C MET A 11 14.12 -2.20 -9.21
N MET A 12 12.95 -1.66 -9.56
CA MET A 12 12.60 -0.26 -9.29
C MET A 12 12.52 0.04 -7.79
N GLU A 13 12.01 -0.89 -6.99
CA GLU A 13 11.98 -0.77 -5.52
C GLU A 13 13.39 -0.65 -4.94
N HIS A 14 14.32 -1.54 -5.32
CA HIS A 14 15.70 -1.47 -4.85
C HIS A 14 16.48 -0.24 -5.34
N ILE A 15 16.21 0.22 -6.57
CA ILE A 15 16.79 1.48 -7.08
C ILE A 15 16.29 2.66 -6.25
N ALA A 16 14.99 2.70 -5.93
CA ALA A 16 14.40 3.74 -5.11
C ALA A 16 14.99 3.72 -3.68
N GLU A 17 15.12 2.55 -3.06
CA GLU A 17 15.77 2.38 -1.75
C GLU A 17 17.21 2.90 -1.76
N ALA A 18 18.01 2.52 -2.77
CA ALA A 18 19.39 2.96 -2.90
C ALA A 18 19.51 4.48 -3.14
N ALA A 19 18.60 5.06 -3.93
CA ALA A 19 18.54 6.49 -4.15
C ALA A 19 18.18 7.24 -2.85
N ILE A 20 17.20 6.77 -2.09
CA ILE A 20 16.81 7.35 -0.80
C ILE A 20 17.99 7.29 0.18
N ALA A 21 18.69 6.16 0.28
CA ALA A 21 19.86 6.01 1.15
C ALA A 21 20.96 7.00 0.76
N SER A 22 21.27 7.11 -0.53
CA SER A 22 22.29 8.02 -1.05
C SER A 22 21.95 9.49 -0.80
N VAL A 23 20.71 9.89 -1.07
CA VAL A 23 20.22 11.26 -0.79
C VAL A 23 20.28 11.55 0.71
N SER A 24 19.92 10.59 1.56
CA SER A 24 19.97 10.75 3.02
C SER A 24 21.39 11.03 3.51
N VAL A 25 22.39 10.30 3.01
CA VAL A 25 23.81 10.53 3.34
C VAL A 25 24.25 11.93 2.91
N LEU A 26 23.89 12.35 1.69
CA LEU A 26 24.22 13.68 1.19
C LEU A 26 23.56 14.80 2.00
N LEU A 27 22.31 14.62 2.44
CA LEU A 27 21.61 15.57 3.30
C LEU A 27 22.29 15.69 4.67
N VAL A 28 22.70 14.58 5.28
CA VAL A 28 23.43 14.60 6.56
C VAL A 28 24.79 15.29 6.40
N PHE A 29 25.50 15.00 5.32
CA PHE A 29 26.77 15.66 5.02
C PHE A 29 26.59 17.17 4.81
N ALA A 30 25.63 17.57 3.98
CA ALA A 30 25.31 18.98 3.74
C ALA A 30 24.89 19.69 5.04
N ALA A 31 24.07 19.05 5.87
CA ALA A 31 23.68 19.59 7.17
C ALA A 31 24.90 19.79 8.08
N LYS A 32 25.85 18.86 8.09
CA LYS A 32 27.09 18.97 8.87
C LYS A 32 27.95 20.16 8.41
N GLU A 33 28.13 20.34 7.11
CA GLU A 33 28.94 21.44 6.55
C GLU A 33 28.26 22.81 6.70
N LEU A 34 26.93 22.86 6.59
CA LEU A 34 26.15 24.09 6.74
C LEU A 34 25.92 24.47 8.21
N SER A 35 25.94 23.49 9.12
CA SER A 35 25.73 23.68 10.56
C SER A 35 26.58 24.80 11.17
N PRO A 36 27.92 24.86 11.00
CA PRO A 36 28.74 25.91 11.60
C PRO A 36 28.44 27.32 11.06
N ILE A 37 27.87 27.45 9.86
CA ILE A 37 27.49 28.74 9.27
C ILE A 37 26.09 29.13 9.74
N VAL A 38 25.15 28.19 9.73
CA VAL A 38 23.72 28.44 9.98
C VAL A 38 23.40 28.56 11.47
N LEU A 39 24.01 27.74 12.33
CA LEU A 39 23.78 27.76 13.78
C LEU A 39 24.00 29.15 14.42
N PRO A 40 25.12 29.86 14.20
CA PRO A 40 25.32 31.18 14.83
C PRO A 40 24.31 32.24 14.31
N LEU A 41 23.88 32.15 13.05
CA LEU A 41 22.81 33.00 12.54
C LEU A 41 21.46 32.71 13.19
N ILE A 42 21.17 31.43 13.46
CA ILE A 42 19.96 31.01 14.16
C ILE A 42 19.99 31.48 15.61
N GLU A 43 21.08 31.23 16.34
CA GLU A 43 21.23 31.61 17.76
C GLU A 43 21.15 33.13 17.97
N SER A 44 21.66 33.92 17.01
CA SER A 44 21.59 35.39 17.08
C SER A 44 20.20 35.96 16.78
N LYS A 45 19.27 35.17 16.24
CA LYS A 45 17.94 35.63 15.80
C LYS A 45 16.78 34.95 16.52
N LEU A 46 16.97 33.75 17.06
CA LEU A 46 15.93 32.93 17.64
C LEU A 46 16.29 32.55 19.08
N SER A 47 15.32 32.65 19.98
CA SER A 47 15.49 32.19 21.36
C SER A 47 15.49 30.66 21.41
N ASN A 48 16.15 30.09 22.42
CA ASN A 48 16.14 28.65 22.68
C ASN A 48 14.72 28.09 22.85
N GLN A 49 13.79 28.89 23.38
CA GLN A 49 12.38 28.50 23.51
C GLN A 49 11.70 28.34 22.13
N THR A 50 11.99 29.23 21.18
CA THR A 50 11.46 29.14 19.81
C THR A 50 12.04 27.92 19.08
N LEU A 51 13.34 27.66 19.23
CA LEU A 51 13.98 26.48 18.65
C LEU A 51 13.41 25.17 19.20
N LEU A 52 13.23 25.10 20.53
CA LEU A 52 12.58 23.97 21.17
C LEU A 52 11.14 23.78 20.67
N SER A 53 10.38 24.88 20.53
CA SER A 53 9.01 24.84 20.02
C SER A 53 8.95 24.33 18.57
N LEU A 54 9.86 24.80 17.71
CA LEU A 54 9.98 24.33 16.32
C LEU A 54 10.35 22.85 16.24
N PHE A 55 11.29 22.41 17.08
CA PHE A 55 11.68 21.01 17.17
C PHE A 55 10.50 20.14 17.61
N LEU A 56 9.80 20.51 18.68
CA LEU A 56 8.64 19.79 19.18
C LEU A 56 7.49 19.76 18.16
N ALA A 57 7.23 20.87 17.47
CA ALA A 57 6.22 20.92 16.41
C ALA A 57 6.59 20.00 15.23
N SER A 58 7.85 20.02 14.79
CA SER A 58 8.35 19.12 13.74
C SER A 58 8.23 17.65 14.16
N LEU A 59 8.62 17.32 15.39
CA LEU A 59 8.51 15.97 15.94
C LEU A 59 7.04 15.52 15.98
N ALA A 60 6.13 16.38 16.46
CA ALA A 60 4.70 16.07 16.51
C ALA A 60 4.12 15.80 15.12
N ILE A 61 4.45 16.62 14.12
CA ILE A 61 4.00 16.42 12.73
C ILE A 61 4.52 15.08 12.18
N ASN A 62 5.79 14.77 12.40
CA ASN A 62 6.36 13.50 11.94
C ASN A 62 5.73 12.29 12.63
N LEU A 63 5.41 12.37 13.92
CA LEU A 63 4.69 11.31 14.64
C LEU A 63 3.27 11.12 14.09
N ILE A 64 2.54 12.20 13.84
CA ILE A 64 1.21 12.14 13.22
C ILE A 64 1.30 11.47 11.85
N LEU A 65 2.27 11.89 11.02
CA LEU A 65 2.47 11.30 9.70
C LEU A 65 2.82 9.81 9.79
N ALA A 66 3.70 9.42 10.71
CA ALA A 66 4.06 8.02 10.93
C ALA A 66 2.83 7.18 11.34
N VAL A 67 1.97 7.69 12.22
CA VAL A 67 0.71 7.01 12.61
C VAL A 67 -0.23 6.89 11.42
N LEU A 68 -0.40 7.96 10.63
CA LEU A 68 -1.25 7.94 9.43
C LEU A 68 -0.75 6.91 8.41
N ILE A 69 0.55 6.88 8.15
CA ILE A 69 1.17 5.88 7.26
C ILE A 69 0.97 4.48 7.83
N TYR A 70 1.20 4.26 9.12
CA TYR A 70 1.01 2.96 9.75
C TYR A 70 -0.43 2.45 9.62
N VAL A 71 -1.42 3.31 9.89
CA VAL A 71 -2.84 2.97 9.75
C VAL A 71 -3.20 2.70 8.28
N ALA A 72 -2.72 3.53 7.35
CA ALA A 72 -2.96 3.35 5.91
C ALA A 72 -2.27 2.11 5.32
N SER A 73 -1.15 1.68 5.94
CA SER A 73 -0.35 0.53 5.49
C SER A 73 -0.88 -0.81 6.01
N LYS A 74 -1.86 -0.81 6.93
CA LYS A 74 -2.49 -2.05 7.38
C LYS A 74 -3.16 -2.72 6.18
N LYS A 75 -2.62 -3.89 5.79
CA LYS A 75 -3.24 -4.72 4.76
C LYS A 75 -4.60 -5.18 5.29
N PRO A 76 -5.68 -5.04 4.52
CA PRO A 76 -6.96 -5.64 4.88
C PRO A 76 -6.79 -7.16 5.03
N ASP A 77 -7.37 -7.71 6.10
CA ASP A 77 -7.46 -9.15 6.26
C ASP A 77 -8.39 -9.72 5.19
N PHE A 78 -7.83 -10.56 4.32
CA PHE A 78 -8.57 -11.23 3.26
C PHE A 78 -8.73 -12.70 3.58
N ASN A 79 -9.96 -13.20 3.53
CA ASN A 79 -10.27 -14.62 3.57
C ASN A 79 -10.44 -15.16 2.15
N LEU A 80 -9.71 -16.21 1.78
CA LEU A 80 -9.86 -16.84 0.47
C LEU A 80 -10.93 -17.94 0.54
N LYS A 81 -12.05 -17.75 -0.16
CA LYS A 81 -13.14 -18.73 -0.23
C LYS A 81 -13.68 -18.80 -1.65
N TYR A 82 -13.85 -20.02 -2.18
CA TYR A 82 -14.34 -20.28 -3.53
C TYR A 82 -13.56 -19.55 -4.64
N GLY A 83 -12.24 -19.45 -4.47
CA GLY A 83 -11.35 -18.82 -5.45
C GLY A 83 -11.38 -17.29 -5.48
N ILE A 84 -12.08 -16.63 -4.54
CA ILE A 84 -12.18 -15.17 -4.43
C ILE A 84 -11.73 -14.73 -3.04
N TYR A 85 -11.03 -13.60 -2.94
CA TYR A 85 -10.70 -13.00 -1.66
C TYR A 85 -11.89 -12.19 -1.14
N TRP A 86 -12.17 -12.30 0.14
CA TRP A 86 -13.24 -11.57 0.81
C TRP A 86 -12.65 -10.71 1.91
N ASP A 87 -12.99 -9.43 1.94
CA ASP A 87 -12.62 -8.56 3.05
C ASP A 87 -13.51 -8.83 4.27
N SER A 88 -13.18 -8.21 5.41
CA SER A 88 -13.97 -8.31 6.65
C SER A 88 -15.41 -7.76 6.52
N LYS A 89 -15.70 -7.00 5.46
CA LYS A 89 -17.03 -6.47 5.13
C LYS A 89 -17.75 -7.32 4.08
N LYS A 90 -17.22 -8.51 3.74
CA LYS A 90 -17.78 -9.46 2.77
C LYS A 90 -17.84 -8.88 1.35
N ASN A 91 -16.95 -7.96 1.01
CA ASN A 91 -16.75 -7.50 -0.36
C ASN A 91 -15.78 -8.43 -1.11
N PRO A 92 -16.03 -8.72 -2.39
CA PRO A 92 -15.18 -9.57 -3.19
C PRO A 92 -13.95 -8.80 -3.74
N HIS A 93 -12.80 -9.47 -3.73
CA HIS A 93 -11.51 -8.99 -4.21
C HIS A 93 -10.85 -10.02 -5.12
N CYS A 94 -10.08 -9.53 -6.08
CA CYS A 94 -9.43 -10.35 -7.11
C CYS A 94 -8.39 -11.29 -6.48
N PRO A 95 -8.39 -12.60 -6.77
CA PRO A 95 -7.39 -13.54 -6.25
C PRO A 95 -5.96 -13.26 -6.74
N ALA A 96 -5.82 -12.63 -7.91
CA ALA A 96 -4.51 -12.33 -8.50
C ALA A 96 -3.90 -11.00 -8.00
N CYS A 97 -4.73 -9.95 -7.80
CA CYS A 97 -4.23 -8.61 -7.51
C CYS A 97 -4.80 -7.97 -6.24
N GLN A 98 -5.69 -8.66 -5.53
CA GLN A 98 -6.34 -8.23 -4.27
C GLN A 98 -7.11 -6.90 -4.35
N LYS A 99 -7.29 -6.34 -5.55
CA LYS A 99 -8.12 -5.16 -5.78
C LYS A 99 -9.60 -5.56 -5.81
N PRO A 100 -10.52 -4.65 -5.44
CA PRO A 100 -11.96 -4.88 -5.57
C PRO A 100 -12.33 -5.28 -7.00
N VAL A 101 -13.20 -6.27 -7.13
CA VAL A 101 -13.73 -6.73 -8.43
C VAL A 101 -15.07 -6.05 -8.74
N ALA A 102 -15.46 -6.07 -10.02
CA ALA A 102 -16.77 -5.60 -10.45
C ALA A 102 -17.90 -6.55 -9.99
N GLY A 103 -19.15 -6.25 -10.31
CA GLY A 103 -20.30 -7.10 -9.94
C GLY A 103 -20.18 -8.54 -10.46
N TYR A 104 -20.82 -9.45 -9.74
CA TYR A 104 -20.98 -10.84 -10.16
C TYR A 104 -21.94 -10.93 -11.35
N SER A 105 -21.55 -11.61 -12.42
CA SER A 105 -22.40 -11.79 -13.60
C SER A 105 -22.13 -13.12 -14.29
N ASP A 106 -23.05 -13.50 -15.16
CA ASP A 106 -22.83 -14.52 -16.18
C ASP A 106 -22.14 -13.87 -17.39
N TYR A 107 -20.99 -14.42 -17.79
CA TYR A 107 -20.20 -13.96 -18.93
C TYR A 107 -20.27 -14.95 -20.12
N GLY A 108 -21.35 -15.74 -20.20
CA GLY A 108 -21.60 -16.69 -21.28
C GLY A 108 -20.58 -17.81 -21.30
N ALA A 109 -19.75 -17.89 -22.34
CA ALA A 109 -18.76 -18.97 -22.52
C ALA A 109 -17.70 -19.03 -21.41
N SER A 110 -17.49 -17.94 -20.67
CA SER A 110 -16.55 -17.89 -19.53
C SER A 110 -17.19 -18.30 -18.19
N GLY A 111 -18.48 -18.62 -18.18
CA GLY A 111 -19.22 -18.97 -16.97
C GLY A 111 -19.56 -17.77 -16.09
N LYS A 112 -20.01 -18.07 -14.87
CA LYS A 112 -20.38 -17.06 -13.88
C LYS A 112 -19.20 -16.73 -12.97
N GLY A 113 -19.03 -15.46 -12.65
CA GLY A 113 -17.92 -15.04 -11.81
C GLY A 113 -17.80 -13.54 -11.62
N TYR A 114 -16.65 -13.14 -11.10
CA TYR A 114 -16.30 -11.75 -10.89
C TYR A 114 -15.30 -11.27 -11.93
N TYR A 115 -15.62 -10.17 -12.61
CA TYR A 115 -14.68 -9.53 -13.51
C TYR A 115 -13.74 -8.58 -12.78
N CYS A 116 -12.44 -8.80 -12.94
CA CYS A 116 -11.40 -7.91 -12.45
C CYS A 116 -10.96 -6.93 -13.56
N LYS A 117 -11.35 -5.65 -13.45
CA LYS A 117 -10.95 -4.61 -14.41
C LYS A 117 -9.42 -4.44 -14.55
N PRO A 118 -8.62 -4.44 -13.47
CA PRO A 118 -7.15 -4.40 -13.58
C PRO A 118 -6.55 -5.61 -14.30
N CYS A 119 -7.02 -6.83 -14.01
CA CYS A 119 -6.48 -8.06 -14.59
C CYS A 119 -7.10 -8.39 -15.96
N LYS A 120 -8.22 -7.76 -16.32
CA LYS A 120 -9.02 -8.03 -17.51
C LYS A 120 -9.42 -9.51 -17.64
N GLN A 121 -9.68 -10.15 -16.50
CA GLN A 121 -9.99 -11.58 -16.40
C GLN A 121 -11.24 -11.78 -15.53
N ILE A 122 -11.95 -12.86 -15.82
CA ILE A 122 -13.10 -13.33 -15.05
C ILE A 122 -12.60 -14.42 -14.10
N PHE A 123 -12.93 -14.29 -12.83
CA PHE A 123 -12.62 -15.30 -11.82
C PHE A 123 -13.92 -16.02 -11.44
N PRO A 124 -14.03 -17.32 -11.74
CA PRO A 124 -15.24 -18.07 -11.44
C PRO A 124 -15.40 -18.25 -9.94
N LEU A 125 -16.64 -18.15 -9.45
CA LEU A 125 -16.98 -18.43 -8.05
C LEU A 125 -17.47 -19.87 -7.98
N THR A 126 -16.56 -20.80 -7.69
CA THR A 126 -16.83 -22.24 -7.76
C THR A 126 -16.35 -22.99 -6.52
N ASP A 127 -16.99 -24.12 -6.22
CA ASP A 127 -16.53 -25.04 -5.19
C ASP A 127 -15.33 -25.89 -5.65
N VAL A 128 -14.82 -26.73 -4.75
CA VAL A 128 -13.70 -27.64 -5.03
C VAL A 128 -14.01 -28.68 -6.11
N SER A 129 -15.29 -28.91 -6.40
CA SER A 129 -15.78 -29.81 -7.43
C SER A 129 -16.04 -29.10 -8.76
N GLY A 130 -15.86 -27.78 -8.82
CA GLY A 130 -16.10 -26.96 -10.00
C GLY A 130 -17.56 -26.57 -10.21
N ASN A 131 -18.43 -26.76 -9.21
CA ASN A 131 -19.83 -26.31 -9.29
C ASN A 131 -19.91 -24.80 -9.03
N ASP A 132 -20.77 -24.11 -9.77
CA ASP A 132 -21.05 -22.69 -9.58
C ASP A 132 -21.65 -22.42 -8.20
N ILE A 133 -21.09 -21.46 -7.48
CA ILE A 133 -21.57 -20.99 -6.18
C ILE A 133 -22.13 -19.58 -6.34
N SER A 134 -23.26 -19.30 -5.69
CA SER A 134 -23.82 -17.94 -5.66
C SER A 134 -23.07 -17.04 -4.67
N PRO A 135 -22.97 -15.72 -4.92
CA PRO A 135 -22.39 -14.79 -3.94
C PRO A 135 -23.04 -14.87 -2.56
N SER A 136 -24.36 -15.04 -2.49
CA SER A 136 -25.08 -15.16 -1.21
C SER A 136 -24.67 -16.40 -0.43
N GLN A 137 -24.50 -17.54 -1.11
CA GLN A 137 -24.01 -18.76 -0.47
C GLN A 137 -22.57 -18.58 0.00
N ALA A 138 -21.68 -18.06 -0.84
CA ALA A 138 -20.30 -17.78 -0.45
C ALA A 138 -20.24 -16.90 0.80
N ILE A 139 -21.04 -15.83 0.84
CA ILE A 139 -21.10 -14.89 1.96
C ILE A 139 -21.63 -15.53 3.26
N SER A 140 -22.52 -16.51 3.16
CA SER A 140 -23.08 -17.22 4.32
C SER A 140 -22.09 -18.18 4.99
N GLU A 141 -21.07 -18.61 4.25
CA GLU A 141 -20.03 -19.55 4.72
C GLU A 141 -18.68 -18.89 5.03
N LEU A 142 -18.64 -17.55 5.10
CA LEU A 142 -17.46 -16.75 5.46
C LEU A 142 -17.32 -16.57 6.97
#